data_AF-A0A370ANK6-F1
#
_entry.id   AF-A0A370ANK6-F1
#
_cell.length_a   1.000
_cell.length_b   1.000
_cell.length_c   1.000
_cell.angle_alpha   90.00
_cell.angle_beta   90.00
_cell.angle_gamma   90.00
#
_symmetry.space_group_name_H-M   'P 1'
#
loop_
_entity.id
_entity.type
_entity.pdbx_description
1 polymer ?
#
loop_
_entity_poly.entity_id
_entity_poly.type
_entity_poly.pdbx_seq_one_letter_code
_entity_poly.pdbx_strand_id
1 'polypeptide(L)'
;MLDSIKSVYFLSKSVFLIENIILLYIFLEPRRSRVFQVLAYIAAWFTTFLMHSLLYSFNLDPSLLSYILGSLFLVPSILIFKETFQAKIFVFYMIFSLTQLIYLIFTHIDYFLSPAVPKTFVLAGLILELAALPFVKRYMKSPIKDIIGILDQHNTSFTLFPILSFLLLTSYAFQRTYLLSTFITLI
;
A
#
# COMPACT_ATOMS: atom_id res chain seq x y z
N MET A 1 8.54 -27.25 2.50
CA MET A 1 8.56 -26.35 1.32
C MET A 1 7.22 -25.65 1.09
N LEU A 2 6.08 -26.34 1.15
CA LEU A 2 4.77 -25.69 1.02
C LEU A 2 4.47 -24.73 2.19
N ASP A 3 4.84 -25.11 3.42
CA ASP A 3 4.62 -24.28 4.62
C ASP A 3 5.48 -23.01 4.62
N SER A 4 6.72 -23.10 4.12
CA SER A 4 7.61 -21.94 3.98
C SER A 4 7.10 -20.93 2.94
N ILE A 5 6.43 -21.39 1.88
CA ILE A 5 5.83 -20.49 0.88
C ILE A 5 4.63 -19.74 1.47
N LYS A 6 3.76 -20.46 2.19
CA LYS A 6 2.60 -19.87 2.86
C LYS A 6 3.01 -18.85 3.92
N SER A 7 4.04 -19.16 4.71
CA SER A 7 4.54 -18.26 5.75
C SER A 7 5.16 -16.99 5.17
N VAL A 8 6.01 -17.09 4.14
CA VAL A 8 6.60 -15.92 3.47
C VAL A 8 5.52 -15.03 2.83
N TYR A 9 4.52 -15.64 2.21
CA TYR A 9 3.40 -14.90 1.63
C TYR A 9 2.58 -14.13 2.67
N PHE A 10 2.22 -14.80 3.78
CA PHE A 10 1.49 -14.16 4.87
C PHE A 10 2.30 -13.04 5.51
N LEU A 11 3.58 -13.29 5.80
CA LEU A 11 4.48 -12.30 6.39
C LEU A 11 4.64 -11.08 5.49
N SER A 12 4.81 -11.27 4.18
CA SER A 12 4.91 -10.16 3.21
C SER A 12 3.66 -9.28 3.24
N LYS A 13 2.46 -9.87 3.30
CA LYS A 13 1.21 -9.11 3.40
C LYS A 13 1.08 -8.35 4.73
N SER A 14 1.49 -8.97 5.84
CA SER A 14 1.47 -8.32 7.14
C SER A 14 2.43 -7.15 7.20
N VAL A 15 3.66 -7.31 6.71
CA VAL A 15 4.67 -6.25 6.66
C VAL A 15 4.18 -5.08 5.79
N PHE A 16 3.69 -5.37 4.58
CA PHE A 16 3.09 -4.38 3.69
C PHE A 16 2.01 -3.55 4.39
N LEU A 17 1.09 -4.20 5.12
CA LEU A 17 0.03 -3.49 5.83
C LEU A 17 0.58 -2.63 6.98
N ILE A 18 1.52 -3.16 7.76
CA ILE A 18 2.13 -2.46 8.88
C ILE A 18 2.87 -1.21 8.38
N GLU A 19 3.62 -1.31 7.30
CA GLU A 19 4.31 -0.18 6.67
C GLU A 19 3.34 0.92 6.27
N ASN A 20 2.27 0.55 5.56
CA ASN A 20 1.24 1.49 5.13
C ASN A 20 0.59 2.20 6.32
N ILE A 21 0.29 1.46 7.40
CA ILE A 21 -0.23 2.05 8.64
C ILE A 21 0.79 3.03 9.24
N ILE A 22 2.05 2.63 9.40
CA ILE A 22 3.09 3.50 9.99
C ILE A 22 3.28 4.76 9.15
N LEU A 23 3.33 4.64 7.82
CA LEU A 23 3.44 5.77 6.90
C LEU A 23 2.26 6.74 7.03
N LEU A 24 1.04 6.24 7.21
CA LEU A 24 -0.13 7.09 7.50
C LEU A 24 0.08 7.88 8.79
N TYR A 25 0.58 7.27 9.87
CA TYR A 25 0.89 7.97 11.12
C TYR A 25 2.10 8.91 11.05
N ILE A 26 2.99 8.73 10.06
CA ILE A 26 4.10 9.65 9.81
C ILE A 26 3.58 10.96 9.18
N PHE A 27 2.65 10.86 8.23
CA PHE A 27 2.19 11.98 7.42
C PHE A 27 0.89 12.63 7.90
N LEU A 28 0.02 11.88 8.56
CA LEU A 28 -1.29 12.36 9.04
C LEU A 28 -1.33 12.40 10.56
N GLU A 29 -2.10 13.33 11.11
CA GLU A 29 -2.26 13.49 12.54
C GLU A 29 -3.56 12.84 13.05
N PRO A 30 -3.46 11.85 13.95
CA PRO A 30 -4.65 11.17 14.45
C PRO A 30 -5.47 12.09 15.37
N ARG A 31 -6.80 12.09 15.18
CA ARG A 31 -7.74 12.85 16.04
C ARG A 31 -8.41 11.99 17.11
N ARG A 32 -8.59 10.69 16.83
CA ARG A 32 -9.39 9.77 17.65
C ARG A 32 -8.57 9.15 18.77
N SER A 33 -9.23 8.58 19.78
CA SER A 33 -8.54 7.85 20.86
C SER A 33 -7.79 6.63 20.32
N ARG A 34 -6.71 6.20 20.99
CA ARG A 34 -5.94 5.02 20.58
C ARG A 34 -6.80 3.76 20.50
N VAL A 35 -7.75 3.61 21.43
CA VAL A 35 -8.70 2.48 21.43
C VAL A 35 -9.56 2.48 20.16
N PHE A 36 -10.10 3.64 19.78
CA PHE A 36 -10.89 3.76 18.55
C PHE A 36 -10.04 3.44 17.30
N GLN A 37 -8.80 3.93 17.26
CA GLN A 37 -7.88 3.67 16.15
C GLN A 37 -7.64 2.16 15.96
N VAL A 38 -7.30 1.46 17.05
CA VAL A 38 -7.07 0.01 17.03
C VAL A 38 -8.33 -0.73 16.60
N LEU A 39 -9.49 -0.39 17.17
CA LEU A 39 -10.76 -1.01 16.81
C LEU A 39 -11.13 -0.79 15.33
N ALA A 40 -10.88 0.39 14.78
CA ALA A 40 -11.16 0.69 13.38
C ALA A 40 -10.30 -0.16 12.43
N TYR A 41 -9.01 -0.35 12.73
CA TYR A 41 -8.15 -1.24 11.94
C TYR A 41 -8.51 -2.72 12.10
N ILE A 42 -8.87 -3.17 13.31
CA ILE A 42 -9.37 -4.54 13.55
C ILE A 42 -10.66 -4.78 12.77
N ALA A 43 -11.60 -3.83 12.80
CA ALA A 43 -12.84 -3.91 12.05
C ALA A 43 -12.57 -3.97 10.55
N ALA A 44 -11.70 -3.10 10.01
CA ALA A 44 -11.31 -3.12 8.60
C ALA A 44 -10.67 -4.46 8.20
N TRP A 45 -9.82 -5.03 9.05
CA TRP A 45 -9.23 -6.34 8.83
C TRP A 45 -10.29 -7.45 8.78
N PHE A 46 -11.23 -7.44 9.74
CA PHE A 46 -12.32 -8.42 9.77
C PHE A 46 -13.24 -8.30 8.54
N THR A 47 -13.61 -7.08 8.15
CA THR A 47 -14.35 -6.81 6.92
C THR A 47 -13.61 -7.31 5.69
N THR A 48 -12.29 -7.07 5.62
CA THR A 48 -11.44 -7.53 4.52
C THR A 48 -11.41 -9.06 4.45
N PHE A 49 -11.32 -9.74 5.59
CA PHE A 49 -11.35 -11.20 5.68
C PHE A 49 -12.69 -11.79 5.20
N LEU A 50 -13.81 -11.18 5.60
CA LEU A 50 -15.14 -11.57 5.12
C LEU A 50 -15.28 -11.34 3.62
N MET A 51 -14.89 -10.17 3.13
CA MET A 51 -14.94 -9.83 1.70
C MET A 51 -14.05 -10.75 0.88
N HIS A 52 -12.87 -11.13 1.39
CA HIS A 52 -12.01 -12.11 0.73
C HIS A 52 -12.73 -13.44 0.53
N SER A 53 -13.39 -13.96 1.57
CA SER A 53 -14.15 -15.22 1.49
C SER A 53 -15.29 -15.15 0.47
N LEU A 54 -16.00 -14.02 0.41
CA LEU A 54 -17.08 -13.80 -0.56
C LEU A 54 -16.55 -13.71 -2.00
N LEU A 55 -15.50 -12.92 -2.19
CA LEU A 55 -14.92 -12.63 -3.51
C LEU A 55 -14.09 -13.78 -4.07
N TYR A 56 -13.61 -14.70 -3.22
CA TYR A 56 -12.89 -15.89 -3.65
C TYR A 56 -13.68 -16.74 -4.65
N SER A 57 -15.01 -16.74 -4.52
CA SER A 57 -15.92 -17.47 -5.42
C SER A 57 -15.92 -16.95 -6.88
N PHE A 58 -15.49 -15.71 -7.10
CA PHE A 58 -15.52 -15.06 -8.42
C PHE A 58 -14.26 -15.28 -9.27
N ASN A 59 -13.28 -16.05 -8.77
CA ASN A 59 -12.04 -16.42 -9.49
C ASN A 59 -11.28 -15.21 -10.09
N LEU A 60 -11.30 -14.09 -9.36
CA LEU A 60 -10.61 -12.85 -9.75
C LEU A 60 -9.09 -13.03 -9.71
N ASP A 61 -8.37 -12.19 -10.47
CA ASP A 61 -6.91 -12.13 -10.37
C ASP A 61 -6.49 -11.85 -8.91
N PRO A 62 -5.57 -12.64 -8.31
CA PRO A 62 -5.18 -12.49 -6.91
C PRO A 62 -4.61 -11.11 -6.56
N SER A 63 -3.99 -10.42 -7.53
CA SER A 63 -3.46 -9.07 -7.37
C SER A 63 -4.60 -8.06 -7.35
N LEU A 64 -5.58 -8.18 -8.26
CA LEU A 64 -6.80 -7.36 -8.25
C LEU A 64 -7.54 -7.46 -6.93
N LEU A 65 -7.74 -8.70 -6.48
CA LEU A 65 -8.40 -8.97 -5.22
C LEU A 65 -7.65 -8.30 -4.07
N SER A 66 -6.32 -8.40 -4.06
CA SER A 66 -5.49 -7.75 -3.03
C SER A 66 -5.59 -6.22 -3.06
N TYR A 67 -5.69 -5.60 -4.25
CA TYR A 67 -5.84 -4.15 -4.40
C TYR A 67 -7.21 -3.64 -3.97
N ILE A 68 -8.29 -4.34 -4.35
CA ILE A 68 -9.66 -4.02 -3.93
C ILE A 68 -9.76 -4.12 -2.41
N LEU A 69 -9.30 -5.23 -1.85
CA LEU A 69 -9.30 -5.47 -0.41
C LEU A 69 -8.40 -4.48 0.34
N GLY A 70 -7.22 -4.16 -0.18
CA GLY A 70 -6.32 -3.15 0.38
C GLY A 70 -6.94 -1.76 0.40
N SER A 71 -7.72 -1.40 -0.63
CA SER A 71 -8.43 -0.12 -0.69
C SER A 71 -9.48 0.05 0.42
N LEU A 72 -9.97 -1.04 1.03
CA LEU A 72 -10.86 -0.95 2.21
C LEU A 72 -10.18 -0.29 3.42
N PHE A 73 -8.83 -0.31 3.49
CA PHE A 73 -8.07 0.41 4.53
C PHE A 73 -8.10 1.94 4.37
N LEU A 74 -8.70 2.45 3.28
CA LEU A 74 -9.05 3.86 3.18
C LEU A 74 -10.09 4.26 4.24
N VAL A 75 -11.02 3.35 4.59
CA VAL A 75 -12.08 3.61 5.59
C VAL A 75 -11.51 4.01 6.95
N PRO A 76 -10.65 3.21 7.62
CA PRO A 76 -10.05 3.63 8.88
C PRO A 76 -9.21 4.91 8.73
N SER A 77 -8.54 5.10 7.59
CA SER A 77 -7.78 6.33 7.30
C SER A 77 -8.69 7.57 7.31
N ILE A 78 -9.88 7.50 6.69
CA ILE A 78 -10.86 8.58 6.71
C ILE A 78 -11.35 8.90 8.13
N LEU A 79 -11.60 7.87 8.94
CA LEU A 79 -12.21 8.00 10.26
C LEU A 79 -11.25 8.48 11.37
N ILE A 80 -9.97 8.10 11.28
CA ILE A 80 -8.98 8.29 12.35
C ILE A 80 -8.31 9.67 12.30
N PHE A 81 -7.92 10.11 11.11
CA PHE A 81 -7.04 11.26 10.93
C PHE A 81 -7.82 12.57 10.87
N LYS A 82 -7.18 13.70 11.22
CA LYS A 82 -7.87 15.00 11.38
C LYS A 82 -8.02 15.79 10.07
N GLU A 83 -7.19 15.48 9.08
CA GLU A 83 -7.04 16.20 7.83
C GLU A 83 -8.32 16.16 6.98
N THR A 84 -8.36 16.96 5.91
CA THR A 84 -9.46 16.96 4.95
C THR A 84 -9.57 15.61 4.24
N PHE A 85 -10.76 15.30 3.73
CA PHE A 85 -10.99 14.07 2.95
C PHE A 85 -10.03 13.96 1.76
N GLN A 86 -9.75 15.09 1.11
CA GLN A 86 -8.83 15.20 -0.02
C GLN A 86 -7.39 14.83 0.35
N ALA A 87 -6.87 15.43 1.43
CA ALA A 87 -5.54 15.12 1.94
C ALA A 87 -5.39 13.63 2.32
N LYS A 88 -6.42 13.05 2.93
CA LYS A 88 -6.41 11.63 3.32
C LYS A 88 -6.37 10.70 2.12
N ILE A 89 -7.19 10.96 1.09
CA ILE A 89 -7.14 10.21 -0.17
C ILE A 89 -5.76 10.34 -0.81
N PHE A 90 -5.23 11.57 -0.86
CA PHE A 90 -3.94 11.83 -1.48
C PHE A 90 -2.83 11.02 -0.80
N VAL A 91 -2.71 11.14 0.52
CA VAL A 91 -1.68 10.45 1.29
C VAL A 91 -1.88 8.93 1.23
N PHE A 92 -3.11 8.45 1.35
CA PHE A 92 -3.40 7.02 1.26
C PHE A 92 -2.92 6.41 -0.06
N TYR A 93 -3.34 6.97 -1.20
CA TYR A 93 -2.97 6.40 -2.51
C TYR A 93 -1.51 6.67 -2.87
N MET A 94 -0.90 7.75 -2.38
CA MET A 94 0.54 7.97 -2.54
C MET A 94 1.36 6.91 -1.81
N ILE A 95 1.05 6.62 -0.54
CA ILE A 95 1.71 5.57 0.24
C ILE A 95 1.49 4.22 -0.43
N PHE A 96 0.23 3.90 -0.75
CA PHE A 96 -0.14 2.62 -1.34
C PHE A 96 0.55 2.38 -2.68
N SER A 97 0.70 3.44 -3.50
CA SER A 97 1.46 3.42 -4.75
C SER A 97 2.95 3.17 -4.51
N LEU A 98 3.56 3.84 -3.53
CA LEU A 98 4.98 3.68 -3.21
C LEU A 98 5.31 2.23 -2.80
N THR A 99 4.57 1.71 -1.82
CA THR A 99 4.78 0.33 -1.35
C THR A 99 4.44 -0.69 -2.45
N GLN A 100 3.44 -0.40 -3.31
CA GLN A 100 3.14 -1.23 -4.47
C GLN A 100 4.28 -1.22 -5.51
N LEU A 101 4.90 -0.08 -5.77
CA LEU A 101 6.05 0.02 -6.66
C LEU A 101 7.20 -0.85 -6.15
N ILE A 102 7.52 -0.77 -4.85
CA ILE A 102 8.53 -1.63 -4.21
C ILE A 102 8.14 -3.10 -4.36
N TYR A 103 6.89 -3.45 -4.04
CA TYR A 103 6.39 -4.82 -4.21
C TYR A 103 6.55 -5.33 -5.65
N LEU A 104 6.27 -4.50 -6.66
CA LEU A 104 6.38 -4.85 -8.07
C LEU A 104 7.84 -5.00 -8.50
N ILE A 105 8.72 -4.07 -8.12
CA ILE A 105 10.16 -4.13 -8.41
C ILE A 105 10.72 -5.45 -7.89
N PHE A 106 10.48 -5.76 -6.62
CA PHE A 106 11.01 -6.98 -6.03
C PHE A 106 10.30 -8.24 -6.52
N THR A 107 9.04 -8.16 -6.97
CA THR A 107 8.39 -9.30 -7.66
C THR A 107 9.06 -9.60 -8.99
N HIS A 108 9.49 -8.58 -9.74
CA HIS A 108 10.26 -8.78 -10.97
C HIS A 108 11.63 -9.42 -10.68
N ILE A 109 12.34 -8.92 -9.66
CA ILE A 109 13.62 -9.50 -9.23
C ILE A 109 13.44 -10.95 -8.81
N ASP A 110 12.40 -11.25 -8.02
CA ASP A 110 12.06 -12.60 -7.58
C ASP A 110 11.78 -13.52 -8.79
N TYR A 111 11.04 -13.05 -9.78
CA TYR A 111 10.78 -13.81 -11.00
C TYR A 111 12.06 -14.07 -11.80
N PHE A 112 12.92 -13.05 -11.97
CA PHE A 112 14.16 -13.15 -12.76
C PHE A 112 15.19 -14.08 -12.12
N LEU A 113 15.37 -13.97 -10.80
CA LEU A 113 16.35 -14.79 -10.06
C LEU A 113 15.82 -16.17 -9.71
N SER A 114 14.51 -16.39 -9.80
CA SER A 114 13.82 -17.66 -9.55
C SER A 114 14.31 -18.36 -8.26
N PRO A 115 14.20 -17.72 -7.08
CA PRO A 115 14.68 -18.31 -5.85
C PRO A 115 13.93 -19.59 -5.49
N ALA A 116 14.57 -20.46 -4.72
CA ALA A 116 13.98 -21.72 -4.24
C ALA A 116 12.68 -21.51 -3.44
N VAL A 117 12.51 -20.34 -2.80
CA VAL A 117 11.28 -19.93 -2.13
C VAL A 117 10.75 -18.67 -2.83
N PRO A 118 9.61 -18.76 -3.54
CA PRO A 118 8.98 -17.59 -4.16
C PRO A 118 8.67 -16.49 -3.14
N LYS A 119 8.70 -15.24 -3.61
CA LYS A 119 8.42 -14.01 -2.83
C LYS A 119 9.45 -13.68 -1.76
N THR A 120 10.60 -14.36 -1.74
CA THR A 120 11.69 -14.06 -0.78
C THR A 120 12.24 -12.66 -1.00
N PHE A 121 12.47 -12.26 -2.26
CA PHE A 121 12.98 -10.93 -2.57
C PHE A 121 11.92 -9.85 -2.35
N VAL A 122 10.63 -10.18 -2.54
CA VAL A 122 9.52 -9.28 -2.19
C VAL A 122 9.53 -8.96 -0.71
N LEU A 123 9.64 -9.97 0.14
CA LEU A 123 9.74 -9.77 1.58
C LEU A 123 10.98 -8.93 1.94
N ALA A 124 12.12 -9.20 1.32
CA ALA A 124 13.34 -8.40 1.54
C ALA A 124 13.13 -6.92 1.17
N GLY A 125 12.48 -6.66 0.03
CA GLY A 125 12.14 -5.31 -0.42
C GLY A 125 11.26 -4.55 0.56
N LEU A 126 10.22 -5.20 1.09
CA LEU A 126 9.37 -4.61 2.12
C LEU A 126 10.19 -4.35 3.39
N ILE A 127 10.96 -5.33 3.91
CA ILE A 127 11.81 -5.11 5.09
C ILE A 127 12.78 -3.92 4.91
N LEU A 128 13.32 -3.73 3.69
CA LEU A 128 14.14 -2.55 3.36
C LEU A 128 13.34 -1.25 3.42
N GLU A 129 12.11 -1.24 2.91
CA GLU A 129 11.18 -0.11 3.04
C GLU A 129 10.89 0.21 4.52
N LEU A 130 10.57 -0.81 5.33
CA LEU A 130 10.36 -0.68 6.77
C LEU A 130 11.58 -0.06 7.46
N ALA A 131 12.80 -0.50 7.10
CA ALA A 131 14.05 0.04 7.62
C ALA A 131 14.30 1.50 7.16
N ALA A 132 13.76 1.89 6.00
CA ALA A 132 13.88 3.24 5.47
C ALA A 132 12.87 4.24 6.08
N LEU A 133 11.83 3.78 6.78
CA LEU A 133 10.80 4.65 7.36
C LEU A 133 11.32 5.82 8.22
N PRO A 134 12.37 5.67 9.06
CA PRO A 134 12.95 6.80 9.79
C PRO A 134 13.48 7.90 8.86
N PHE A 135 14.07 7.53 7.73
CA PHE A 135 14.54 8.46 6.71
C PHE A 135 13.38 9.13 5.99
N VAL A 136 12.34 8.35 5.63
CA VAL A 136 11.10 8.88 5.05
C VAL A 136 10.48 9.92 5.98
N LYS A 137 10.37 9.62 7.28
CA LYS A 137 9.87 10.57 8.28
C LYS A 137 10.72 11.84 8.35
N ARG A 138 12.04 11.73 8.24
CA ARG A 138 12.97 12.87 8.34
C ARG A 138 12.88 13.79 7.12
N TYR A 139 12.81 13.22 5.93
CA TYR A 139 12.95 13.99 4.68
C TYR A 139 11.62 14.28 3.97
N MET A 140 10.65 13.36 4.04
CA MET A 140 9.41 13.48 3.27
C MET A 140 8.27 14.10 4.08
N LYS A 141 8.37 14.15 5.41
CA LYS A 141 7.29 14.68 6.26
C LYS A 141 6.98 16.16 5.98
N SER A 142 8.00 17.01 5.83
CA SER A 142 7.78 18.44 5.56
C SER A 142 7.18 18.66 4.15
N PRO A 143 7.79 18.13 3.06
CA PRO A 143 7.22 18.31 1.72
C PRO A 143 5.77 17.83 1.61
N ILE A 144 5.43 16.68 2.21
CA ILE A 144 4.06 16.16 2.17
C ILE A 144 3.11 17.04 2.98
N LYS A 145 3.55 17.60 4.10
CA LYS A 145 2.74 18.55 4.87
C LYS A 145 2.44 19.82 4.06
N ASP A 146 3.41 20.31 3.29
CA ASP A 146 3.22 21.47 2.42
C ASP A 146 2.22 21.16 1.30
N ILE A 147 2.29 19.97 0.69
CA ILE A 147 1.31 19.50 -0.30
C ILE A 147 -0.09 19.40 0.32
N ILE A 148 -0.22 18.85 1.53
CA ILE A 148 -1.49 18.81 2.27
C ILE A 148 -2.04 20.22 2.47
N GLY A 149 -1.18 21.18 2.84
CA GLY A 149 -1.57 22.59 2.98
C GLY A 149 -2.10 23.20 1.68
N ILE A 150 -1.53 22.85 0.53
CA ILE A 150 -2.01 23.29 -0.79
C ILE A 150 -3.34 22.61 -1.15
N LEU A 151 -3.49 21.32 -0.83
CA LEU A 151 -4.74 20.59 -1.05
C LEU A 151 -5.90 21.16 -0.23
N ASP A 152 -5.62 21.58 1.01
CA ASP A 152 -6.61 22.23 1.88
C ASP A 152 -7.09 23.59 1.30
N GLN A 153 -6.35 24.18 0.37
CA GLN A 153 -6.79 25.36 -0.40
C GLN A 153 -7.76 25.04 -1.55
N HIS A 154 -8.34 23.83 -1.58
CA HIS A 154 -9.42 23.38 -2.47
C HIS A 154 -9.03 23.18 -3.96
N ASN A 155 -7.77 22.89 -4.25
CA ASN A 155 -7.36 22.46 -5.59
C ASN A 155 -7.68 20.97 -5.83
N THR A 156 -8.92 20.69 -6.21
CA THR A 156 -9.46 19.34 -6.44
C THR A 156 -8.71 18.53 -7.50
N SER A 157 -7.96 19.16 -8.40
CA SER A 157 -7.19 18.45 -9.43
C SER A 157 -6.07 17.58 -8.84
N PHE A 158 -5.52 17.94 -7.69
CA PHE A 158 -4.39 17.23 -7.09
C PHE A 158 -4.78 15.95 -6.33
N THR A 159 -6.07 15.74 -6.01
CA THR A 159 -6.53 14.48 -5.39
C THR A 159 -6.57 13.31 -6.37
N LEU A 160 -6.74 13.58 -7.66
CA LEU A 160 -6.82 12.54 -8.69
C LEU A 160 -5.45 11.97 -9.03
N PHE A 161 -4.39 12.76 -8.93
CA PHE A 161 -3.03 12.35 -9.30
C PHE A 161 -2.55 11.04 -8.64
N PRO A 162 -2.62 10.87 -7.29
CA PRO A 162 -2.17 9.62 -6.67
C PRO A 162 -3.09 8.44 -6.97
N ILE A 163 -4.38 8.67 -7.25
CA ILE A 163 -5.31 7.62 -7.68
C ILE A 163 -4.92 7.13 -9.08
N LEU A 164 -4.65 8.05 -10.01
CA LEU A 164 -4.23 7.71 -11.36
C LEU A 164 -2.88 6.99 -11.36
N SER A 165 -1.93 7.43 -10.53
CA SER A 165 -0.64 6.76 -10.32
C SER A 165 -0.84 5.33 -9.81
N PHE A 166 -1.71 5.14 -8.82
CA PHE A 166 -2.07 3.83 -8.30
C PHE A 166 -2.71 2.93 -9.37
N LEU A 167 -3.65 3.45 -10.17
CA LEU A 167 -4.31 2.69 -11.23
C LEU A 167 -3.32 2.27 -12.32
N LEU A 168 -2.38 3.15 -12.67
CA LEU A 168 -1.30 2.85 -13.60
C LEU A 168 -0.41 1.72 -13.08
N LEU A 169 0.08 1.80 -11.83
CA LEU A 169 0.86 0.73 -11.20
C LEU A 169 0.10 -0.59 -11.15
N THR A 170 -1.19 -0.52 -10.85
CA THR A 170 -2.09 -1.68 -10.81
C THR A 170 -2.26 -2.31 -12.18
N SER A 171 -2.32 -1.51 -13.25
CA SER A 171 -2.34 -2.02 -14.62
C SER A 171 -1.08 -2.81 -14.98
N TYR A 172 0.10 -2.35 -14.55
CA TYR A 172 1.35 -3.08 -14.78
C TYR A 172 1.40 -4.42 -14.04
N ALA A 173 0.83 -4.47 -12.84
CA ALA A 173 0.69 -5.73 -12.09
C ALA A 173 -0.14 -6.77 -12.87
N PHE A 174 -1.16 -6.34 -13.61
CA PHE A 174 -2.01 -7.23 -14.41
C PHE A 174 -1.40 -7.71 -15.70
N GLN A 175 -0.59 -6.87 -16.34
CA GLN A 175 -0.03 -7.22 -17.64
C GLN A 175 0.90 -8.44 -17.54
N ARG A 176 1.45 -8.74 -16.34
CA ARG A 176 2.35 -9.90 -16.04
C ARG A 176 3.49 -10.07 -17.04
N THR A 177 3.75 -9.06 -17.86
CA THR A 177 4.81 -8.98 -18.84
C THR A 177 5.97 -8.34 -18.10
N TYR A 178 6.73 -9.20 -17.41
CA TYR A 178 7.92 -8.83 -16.63
C TYR A 178 9.10 -8.45 -17.56
N LEU A 179 8.85 -7.62 -18.57
CA LEU A 179 9.85 -7.10 -19.50
C LEU A 179 10.59 -5.93 -18.85
N LEU A 180 11.89 -5.85 -19.11
CA LEU A 180 12.75 -4.79 -18.57
C LEU A 180 12.32 -3.39 -19.03
N SER A 181 11.68 -3.28 -20.20
CA SER A 181 11.10 -2.03 -20.72
C SER A 181 9.96 -1.50 -19.85
N THR A 182 9.17 -2.37 -19.22
CA THR A 182 8.08 -2.00 -18.31
C THR A 182 8.63 -1.33 -17.05
N PHE A 183 9.89 -1.62 -16.70
CA PHE A 183 10.61 -1.01 -15.57
C PHE A 183 10.98 0.46 -15.84
N ILE A 184 11.32 0.81 -17.08
CA ILE A 184 11.67 2.19 -17.47
C ILE A 184 10.45 3.12 -17.34
N THR A 185 9.26 2.60 -17.61
CA THR A 185 8.00 3.34 -17.43
C THR A 185 7.52 3.42 -15.98
N LEU A 186 8.11 2.65 -15.07
CA LEU A 186 7.79 2.62 -13.63
C LEU A 186 8.69 3.55 -12.79
N ILE A 187 9.86 3.96 -13.33
CA ILE A 187 10.82 4.90 -12.74
C ILE A 187 10.56 6.30 -13.29
#